data_AF-A0A7G8YTP8-F1
#
_entry.id   AF-A0A7G8YTP8-F1
#
_cell.length_a   1.000
_cell.length_b   1.000
_cell.length_c   1.000
_cell.angle_alpha   90.00
_cell.angle_beta   90.00
_cell.angle_gamma   90.00
#
_symmetry.space_group_name_H-M   'P 1'
#
loop_
_entity.id
_entity.type
_entity.pdbx_description
1 polymer ?
#
loop_
_entity_poly.entity_id
_entity_poly.type
_entity_poly.pdbx_seq_one_letter_code
_entity_poly.pdbx_strand_id
1 'polypeptide(L)'
;MFTERLRLRDEQADIERAAAQCREYILEEIPIILPLWADEGYHYVLYPQQMTTAMATSRELLIEPHSPDRVRWLPLKFKKRGIPIPFTLPGAIHPNWTSGAIAI
;
A
#
# COMPACT_ATOMS: atom_id res chain seq x y z
N MET A 1 2.80 1.88 16.61
CA MET A 1 2.46 0.45 16.37
C MET A 1 0.95 0.19 16.52
N PHE A 2 0.41 -0.97 16.09
CA PHE A 2 -1.03 -1.26 16.15
C PHE A 2 -1.59 -1.24 17.59
N THR A 3 -0.92 -1.94 18.51
CA THR A 3 -1.32 -2.06 19.92
C THR A 3 -1.37 -0.71 20.63
N GLU A 4 -0.43 0.20 20.35
CA GLU A 4 -0.46 1.58 20.86
C GLU A 4 -1.71 2.32 20.38
N ARG A 5 -2.07 2.20 19.10
CA ARG A 5 -3.29 2.82 18.56
C ARG A 5 -4.55 2.21 19.15
N LEU A 6 -4.53 0.91 19.46
CA LEU A 6 -5.64 0.24 20.12
C LEU A 6 -5.82 0.79 21.54
N ARG A 7 -4.74 0.95 22.30
CA ARG A 7 -4.77 1.50 23.66
C ARG A 7 -5.31 2.93 23.72
N LEU A 8 -5.03 3.74 22.70
CA LEU A 8 -5.59 5.10 22.59
C LEU A 8 -7.11 5.13 22.36
N ARG A 9 -7.69 4.03 21.87
CA ARG A 9 -9.13 3.90 21.62
C ARG A 9 -9.85 3.19 22.76
N ASP A 10 -9.15 2.28 23.43
CA ASP A 10 -9.65 1.49 24.54
C ASP A 10 -8.51 1.22 25.54
N GLU A 11 -8.57 1.90 26.68
CA GLU A 11 -7.57 1.77 27.74
C GLU A 11 -7.58 0.38 28.41
N GLN A 12 -8.71 -0.33 28.33
CA GLN A 12 -8.91 -1.66 28.94
C GLN A 12 -8.61 -2.80 27.95
N ALA A 13 -8.17 -2.47 26.73
CA ALA A 13 -7.87 -3.46 25.71
C ALA A 13 -6.83 -4.49 26.19
N ASP A 14 -7.09 -5.76 25.90
CA ASP A 14 -6.13 -6.86 26.11
C ASP A 14 -5.02 -6.80 25.05
N ILE A 15 -3.93 -6.11 25.41
CA ILE A 15 -2.81 -5.84 24.50
C ILE A 15 -2.05 -7.11 24.13
N GLU A 16 -1.93 -8.08 25.05
CA GLU A 16 -1.22 -9.33 24.78
C GLU A 16 -1.98 -10.18 23.77
N ARG A 17 -3.29 -10.31 23.95
CA ARG A 17 -4.15 -10.99 22.98
C ARG A 17 -4.13 -10.28 21.63
N ALA A 18 -4.20 -8.96 21.62
CA ALA A 18 -4.14 -8.17 20.39
C ALA A 18 -2.80 -8.35 19.65
N ALA A 19 -1.67 -8.41 20.37
CA ALA A 19 -0.35 -8.66 19.80
C ALA A 19 -0.28 -10.06 19.16
N ALA A 20 -0.80 -11.09 19.84
CA ALA A 20 -0.87 -12.44 19.31
C ALA A 20 -1.72 -12.50 18.02
N GLN A 21 -2.87 -11.85 18.01
CA GLN A 21 -3.74 -11.79 16.82
C GLN A 21 -3.08 -11.02 15.66
N CYS A 22 -2.38 -9.92 15.95
CA CYS A 22 -1.61 -9.20 14.94
C CYS A 22 -0.49 -10.05 14.33
N ARG A 23 0.16 -10.89 15.14
CA ARG A 23 1.18 -11.81 14.65
C ARG A 23 0.58 -12.79 13.64
N GLU A 24 -0.55 -13.40 13.97
CA GLU A 24 -1.23 -14.33 13.04
C GLU A 24 -1.70 -13.60 11.77
N TYR A 25 -2.26 -12.39 11.90
CA TYR A 25 -2.62 -11.57 10.74
C TYR A 25 -1.44 -11.33 9.80
N ILE A 26 -0.28 -10.95 10.34
CA ILE A 26 0.92 -10.67 9.54
C ILE A 26 1.42 -11.96 8.86
N LEU A 27 1.41 -13.07 9.59
CA LEU A 27 1.84 -14.38 9.07
C LEU A 27 0.91 -14.93 7.98
N GLU A 28 -0.37 -14.56 7.99
CA GLU A 28 -1.31 -14.89 6.92
C GLU A 28 -1.18 -13.93 5.72
N GLU A 29 -0.99 -12.63 5.96
CA GLU A 29 -0.92 -11.59 4.93
C GLU A 29 0.31 -11.74 4.01
N ILE A 30 1.49 -11.94 4.61
CA ILE A 30 2.77 -12.01 3.90
C ILE A 30 2.83 -13.08 2.80
N PRO A 31 2.52 -14.38 3.06
CA PRO A 31 2.64 -15.43 2.05
C PRO A 31 1.67 -15.23 0.88
N ILE A 32 0.58 -14.50 1.07
CA ILE A 32 -0.36 -14.19 -0.01
C ILE A 32 0.17 -13.03 -0.86
N ILE A 33 0.46 -11.88 -0.23
CA ILE A 33 0.79 -10.66 -0.96
C ILE A 33 2.16 -10.74 -1.65
N LEU A 34 3.11 -11.49 -1.08
CA LEU A 34 4.47 -11.57 -1.59
C LEU A 34 4.68 -12.79 -2.50
N PRO A 35 4.89 -14.02 -2.00
CA PRO A 35 5.31 -15.12 -2.87
C PRO A 35 4.17 -15.60 -3.79
N LEU A 36 2.93 -15.70 -3.31
CA LEU A 36 1.83 -16.14 -4.16
C LEU A 36 1.58 -15.16 -5.31
N TRP A 37 1.49 -13.86 -5.04
CA TRP A 37 1.32 -12.87 -6.11
C TRP A 37 2.55 -12.73 -7.01
N ALA A 38 3.77 -12.97 -6.50
CA ALA A 38 4.95 -13.02 -7.34
C ALA A 38 4.88 -14.19 -8.35
N ASP A 39 4.42 -15.36 -7.90
CA ASP A 39 4.18 -16.55 -8.74
C ASP A 39 3.07 -16.32 -9.78
N GLU A 40 1.99 -15.63 -9.38
CA GLU A 40 0.92 -15.18 -10.29
C GLU A 40 1.40 -14.11 -11.30
N GLY A 41 2.64 -13.61 -11.15
CA GLY A 41 3.29 -12.74 -12.12
C GLY A 41 3.01 -11.25 -11.92
N TYR A 42 2.49 -10.82 -10.77
CA TYR A 42 2.28 -9.40 -10.50
C TYR A 42 3.63 -8.65 -10.36
N HIS A 43 3.80 -7.59 -11.16
CA HIS A 43 5.02 -6.78 -11.13
C HIS A 43 4.98 -5.71 -10.04
N TYR A 44 3.79 -5.21 -9.71
CA TYR A 44 3.61 -4.10 -8.77
C TYR A 44 2.44 -4.35 -7.83
N VAL A 45 2.61 -3.90 -6.59
CA VAL A 45 1.53 -3.80 -5.60
C VAL A 45 1.32 -2.31 -5.31
N LEU A 46 0.14 -1.81 -5.64
CA LEU A 46 -0.23 -0.42 -5.39
C LEU A 46 -0.97 -0.36 -4.05
N TYR A 47 -0.37 0.30 -3.07
CA TYR A 47 -0.96 0.45 -1.75
C TYR A 47 -0.81 1.89 -1.26
N PRO A 48 -1.81 2.48 -0.58
CA PRO A 48 -1.70 3.85 -0.08
C PRO A 48 -0.50 4.09 0.83
N GLN A 49 -0.23 3.16 1.75
CA GLN A 49 0.82 3.31 2.74
C GLN A 49 2.13 2.65 2.28
N GLN A 50 3.23 2.99 2.94
CA GLN A 50 4.47 2.25 2.81
C GLN A 50 4.30 0.82 3.34
N MET A 51 5.19 -0.09 2.93
CA MET A 51 5.27 -1.42 3.55
C MET A 51 5.48 -1.28 5.06
N THR A 52 4.86 -2.18 5.82
CA THR A 52 5.25 -2.41 7.21
C THR A 52 6.67 -2.98 7.25
N THR A 53 7.36 -2.86 8.38
CA THR A 53 8.70 -3.45 8.54
C THR A 53 8.67 -4.95 8.28
N ALA A 54 7.66 -5.67 8.78
CA ALA A 54 7.53 -7.11 8.56
C ALA A 54 7.38 -7.46 7.07
N MET A 55 6.56 -6.73 6.33
CA MET A 55 6.37 -6.95 4.89
C MET A 55 7.65 -6.61 4.10
N ALA A 56 8.32 -5.50 4.43
CA ALA A 56 9.56 -5.10 3.77
C ALA A 56 10.68 -6.13 3.99
N THR A 57 10.91 -6.54 5.24
CA THR A 57 11.88 -7.60 5.56
C THR A 57 11.54 -8.92 4.88
N SER A 58 10.25 -9.26 4.81
CA SER A 58 9.82 -10.48 4.11
C SER A 58 10.06 -10.42 2.61
N ARG A 59 9.86 -9.25 1.98
CA ARG A 59 10.18 -9.05 0.57
C ARG A 59 11.67 -9.23 0.29
N GLU A 60 12.52 -8.60 1.10
CA GLU A 60 13.98 -8.74 1.00
C GLU A 60 14.44 -10.20 1.11
N LEU A 61 13.86 -10.96 2.05
CA LEU A 61 14.28 -12.34 2.31
C LEU A 61 13.68 -13.36 1.34
N LEU A 62 12.42 -13.17 0.91
CA LEU A 62 11.67 -14.20 0.19
C LEU A 62 11.57 -13.93 -1.31
N ILE A 63 11.52 -12.67 -1.72
CA ILE A 63 11.24 -12.27 -3.11
C ILE A 63 12.49 -11.82 -3.84
N GLU A 64 13.24 -10.87 -3.27
CA GLU A 64 14.40 -10.28 -3.94
C GLU A 64 15.45 -11.29 -4.45
N PRO A 65 15.75 -12.40 -3.74
CA PRO A 65 16.72 -13.39 -4.21
C PRO A 65 16.27 -14.17 -5.46
N HIS A 66 14.96 -14.28 -5.70
CA HIS A 66 14.39 -15.18 -6.72
C HIS A 66 13.66 -14.45 -7.85
N SER A 67 12.99 -13.34 -7.54
CA SER A 67 12.13 -12.60 -8.47
C SER A 67 12.08 -11.11 -8.13
N PRO A 68 13.22 -10.39 -8.20
CA PRO A 68 13.33 -9.00 -7.71
C PRO A 68 12.46 -7.99 -8.47
N ASP A 69 12.06 -8.32 -9.71
CA ASP A 69 11.19 -7.52 -10.58
C ASP A 69 9.70 -7.64 -10.22
N ARG A 70 9.33 -8.63 -9.40
CA ARG A 70 7.96 -8.92 -8.97
C ARG A 70 7.58 -8.21 -7.68
N VAL A 71 6.25 -8.03 -7.52
CA VAL A 71 5.59 -7.44 -6.34
C VAL A 71 6.32 -6.20 -5.81
N ARG A 72 6.76 -5.30 -6.69
CA ARG A 72 7.39 -4.04 -6.31
C ARG A 72 6.35 -3.11 -5.70
N TRP A 73 6.63 -2.59 -4.51
CA TRP A 73 5.67 -1.77 -3.77
C TRP A 73 5.64 -0.33 -4.29
N LEU A 74 4.45 0.15 -4.64
CA LEU A 74 4.22 1.52 -5.10
C LEU A 74 3.30 2.25 -4.11
N PRO A 75 3.85 3.03 -3.16
CA PRO A 75 3.07 3.81 -2.21
C PRO A 75 2.41 5.01 -2.88
N LEU A 76 1.17 5.32 -2.51
CA LEU A 76 0.44 6.47 -3.05
C LEU A 76 0.56 7.72 -2.17
N LYS A 77 0.65 8.90 -2.79
CA LYS A 77 0.56 10.20 -2.11
C LYS A 77 -0.69 10.93 -2.57
N PHE A 78 -1.56 11.26 -1.63
CA PHE A 78 -2.79 11.99 -1.92
C PHE A 78 -2.54 13.50 -1.84
N LYS A 79 -2.95 14.23 -2.89
CA LYS A 79 -2.90 15.70 -2.94
C LYS A 79 -4.28 16.24 -3.26
N LYS A 80 -4.86 17.01 -2.33
CA LYS A 80 -6.07 17.78 -2.59
C LYS A 80 -5.77 18.84 -3.63
N ARG A 81 -6.50 18.82 -4.75
CA ARG A 81 -6.45 19.90 -5.75
C ARG A 81 -7.46 20.97 -5.34
N GLY A 82 -7.03 22.23 -5.30
CA GLY A 82 -7.87 23.38 -4.92
C GLY A 82 -8.86 23.80 -6.01
N ILE A 83 -8.69 23.29 -7.22
CA ILE A 83 -9.61 23.49 -8.34
C ILE A 83 -10.49 22.25 -8.41
N PRO A 84 -11.83 22.37 -8.34
CA PRO A 84 -12.72 21.28 -8.68
C PRO A 84 -12.32 20.76 -10.05
N ILE A 85 -11.92 19.50 -10.16
CA ILE A 85 -11.74 18.90 -11.48
C ILE A 85 -13.15 18.85 -12.05
N PRO A 86 -13.48 19.60 -13.13
CA PRO A 86 -14.76 19.40 -13.78
C PRO A 86 -14.78 17.94 -14.24
N PHE A 87 -15.60 17.12 -13.60
CA PHE A 87 -15.82 15.74 -14.03
C PHE A 87 -16.59 15.82 -15.34
N THR A 88 -15.88 15.97 -16.45
CA THR A 88 -16.46 15.73 -17.76
C THR A 88 -16.45 14.23 -17.97
N LEU A 89 -17.65 13.67 -18.18
CA LEU A 89 -17.82 12.31 -18.70
C LEU A 89 -16.91 12.15 -19.94
N PRO A 90 -16.34 10.95 -20.18
CA PRO A 90 -15.42 10.73 -21.29
C PRO A 90 -16.05 11.20 -22.62
N GLY A 91 -15.40 12.16 -23.28
CA GLY A 91 -15.85 12.75 -24.55
C GLY A 91 -15.78 14.28 -24.63
N ALA A 92 -15.71 14.99 -23.49
CA ALA A 92 -15.57 16.45 -23.49
C ALA A 92 -14.19 16.88 -22.96
N ILE A 93 -13.29 17.25 -23.89
CA ILE A 93 -12.00 17.86 -23.58
C ILE A 93 -12.25 19.30 -23.13
N HIS A 94 -11.83 19.63 -21.91
CA HIS A 94 -11.88 21.01 -21.43
C HIS A 94 -10.81 21.85 -22.17
N PRO A 95 -11.16 22.98 -22.81
CA PRO A 95 -10.27 23.70 -23.72
C PRO A 95 -9.00 24.27 -23.03
N ASN A 96 -9.00 24.40 -21.71
CA ASN A 96 -7.84 24.91 -20.95
C ASN A 96 -6.74 23.88 -20.64
N TRP A 97 -6.85 22.63 -21.07
CA TRP A 97 -5.83 21.59 -20.81
C TRP A 97 -4.77 21.47 -21.92
N THR A 98 -4.83 22.33 -22.95
CA THR A 98 -3.91 22.29 -24.10
C THR A 98 -2.56 22.98 -23.87
N SER A 99 -2.31 23.65 -22.74
CA SER A 99 -1.10 24.50 -22.64
C SER A 99 -0.31 24.46 -21.34
N GLY A 100 -0.46 23.46 -20.47
CA GLY A 100 0.35 23.48 -19.25
C GLY A 100 0.34 22.24 -18.40
N ALA A 101 1.09 21.22 -18.81
CA ALA A 101 1.76 20.30 -17.89
C ALA A 101 2.74 19.40 -18.68
N ILE A 102 3.77 20.00 -19.25
CA ILE A 102 5.07 19.31 -19.35
C ILE A 102 6.01 20.13 -18.48
N ALA A 103 6.31 19.62 -17.31
CA ALA A 103 7.55 19.90 -16.61
C ALA A 103 8.09 18.55 -16.15
N ILE A 104 9.34 18.31 -16.55
CA ILE A 104 10.13 17.08 -16.50
C ILE A 104 10.19 16.51 -15.07
#